data_AF-A0A1V5NZ96-F1
#
_entry.id   AF-A0A1V5NZ96-F1
#
_cell.length_a   1.000
_cell.length_b   1.000
_cell.length_c   1.000
_cell.angle_alpha   90.00
_cell.angle_beta   90.00
_cell.angle_gamma   90.00
#
_symmetry.space_group_name_H-M   'P 1'
#
loop_
_entity.id
_entity.type
_entity.pdbx_description
1 polymer ?
#
loop_
_entity_poly.entity_id
_entity_poly.type
_entity_poly.pdbx_seq_one_letter_code
_entity_poly.pdbx_strand_id
1 'polypeptide(L)'
;MIFSFNPTGNVYTVLHNFDGINGAAPSGALVQSGTSGLFYGFTQQGGDSNNGIIFSFDISGNTYTKLYDLDASTGRNPNGSPIIGSDGKLYGHAISGGANALGTTFSFDPGSGTFTVLYDGSFANGASPNADLIEFNVPLSVNDIVSEAAINLYPNPVISNVNIDLSAFNGQPLFISIISLEGKLVSASKMTASPDFSLPVNGLAKGSYTIRIETESQIIYKKFMKI
;
A
#
# COMPACT_ATOMS: atom_id res chain seq x y z
N MET A 1 -27.93 -3.33 -7.04
CA MET A 1 -27.78 -4.79 -7.13
C MET A 1 -26.30 -5.12 -7.27
N ILE A 2 -25.91 -6.36 -6.97
CA ILE A 2 -24.61 -6.94 -7.36
C ILE A 2 -24.91 -7.95 -8.48
N PHE A 3 -24.12 -7.92 -9.54
CA PHE A 3 -24.30 -8.81 -10.69
C PHE A 3 -22.95 -9.32 -11.19
N SER A 4 -22.96 -10.43 -11.91
CA SER A 4 -21.85 -10.90 -12.73
C SER A 4 -22.21 -10.90 -14.20
N PHE A 5 -21.20 -10.68 -15.04
CA PHE A 5 -21.34 -10.71 -16.48
C PHE A 5 -20.20 -11.53 -17.10
N ASN A 6 -20.54 -12.59 -17.83
CA ASN A 6 -19.59 -13.37 -18.62
C ASN A 6 -19.58 -12.84 -20.06
N PRO A 7 -18.51 -12.15 -20.51
CA PRO A 7 -18.47 -11.55 -21.84
C PRO A 7 -18.37 -12.57 -22.97
N THR A 8 -17.77 -13.74 -22.74
CA THR A 8 -17.60 -14.79 -23.75
C THR A 8 -18.94 -15.45 -24.09
N GLY A 9 -19.81 -15.62 -23.10
CA GLY A 9 -21.15 -16.20 -23.27
C GLY A 9 -22.29 -15.17 -23.34
N ASN A 10 -22.00 -13.89 -23.18
CA ASN A 10 -22.98 -12.81 -22.98
C ASN A 10 -24.03 -13.15 -21.90
N VAL A 11 -23.59 -13.76 -20.79
CA VAL A 11 -24.46 -14.19 -19.70
C VAL A 11 -24.43 -13.16 -18.59
N TYR A 12 -25.60 -12.62 -18.26
CA TYR A 12 -25.81 -11.73 -17.12
C TYR A 12 -26.53 -12.46 -15.99
N THR A 13 -25.99 -12.37 -14.77
CA THR A 13 -26.55 -13.02 -13.59
C THR A 13 -26.65 -12.02 -12.45
N VAL A 14 -27.85 -11.86 -11.89
CA VAL A 14 -28.04 -11.11 -10.65
C VAL A 14 -27.56 -11.98 -9.50
N LEU A 15 -26.61 -11.46 -8.72
CA LEU A 15 -26.04 -12.15 -7.56
C LEU A 15 -26.70 -11.72 -6.25
N HIS A 16 -27.04 -10.42 -6.14
CA HIS A 16 -27.70 -9.88 -4.96
C HIS A 16 -28.59 -8.68 -5.29
N ASN A 17 -29.80 -8.65 -4.72
CA ASN A 17 -30.70 -7.51 -4.75
C ASN A 17 -30.77 -6.88 -3.37
N PHE A 18 -30.49 -5.58 -3.33
CA PHE A 18 -30.65 -4.73 -2.16
C PHE A 18 -32.14 -4.47 -1.88
N ASP A 19 -32.54 -4.38 -0.61
CA ASP A 19 -33.94 -4.30 -0.17
C ASP A 19 -34.23 -3.12 0.78
N GLY A 20 -33.32 -2.14 0.88
CA GLY A 20 -33.41 -1.03 1.82
C GLY A 20 -32.79 -1.37 3.16
N ILE A 21 -33.22 -2.42 3.85
CA ILE A 21 -32.65 -2.82 5.16
C ILE A 21 -31.21 -3.30 5.00
N ASN A 22 -30.95 -4.03 3.92
CA ASN A 22 -29.65 -4.55 3.54
C ASN A 22 -28.91 -3.61 2.59
N GLY A 23 -29.23 -2.31 2.60
CA GLY A 23 -28.62 -1.30 1.74
C GLY A 23 -29.52 -0.88 0.57
N ALA A 24 -29.21 0.26 -0.04
CA ALA A 24 -29.87 0.81 -1.22
C ALA A 24 -28.96 1.85 -1.90
N ALA A 25 -29.13 2.05 -3.21
CA ALA A 25 -28.28 2.96 -4.00
C ALA A 25 -26.77 2.64 -3.81
N PRO A 26 -26.29 1.45 -4.22
CA PRO A 26 -24.87 1.13 -4.19
C PRO A 26 -24.06 2.18 -4.96
N SER A 27 -22.89 2.54 -4.43
CA SER A 27 -22.03 3.57 -5.01
C SER A 27 -20.60 3.09 -5.06
N GLY A 28 -19.86 3.55 -6.08
CA GLY A 28 -18.48 3.15 -6.32
C GLY A 28 -18.33 1.73 -6.88
N ALA A 29 -17.08 1.32 -7.00
CA ALA A 29 -16.69 -0.04 -7.34
C ALA A 29 -16.59 -0.89 -6.06
N LEU A 30 -16.69 -2.21 -6.24
CA LEU A 30 -16.32 -3.17 -5.20
C LEU A 30 -14.80 -3.28 -5.12
N VAL A 31 -14.25 -3.36 -3.91
CA VAL A 31 -12.83 -3.64 -3.67
C VAL A 31 -12.65 -5.09 -3.26
N GLN A 32 -11.72 -5.80 -3.89
CA GLN A 32 -11.42 -7.20 -3.58
C GLN A 32 -10.33 -7.28 -2.50
N SER A 33 -10.55 -8.12 -1.49
CA SER A 33 -9.57 -8.42 -0.45
C SER A 33 -8.73 -9.62 -0.82
N GLY A 34 -7.53 -9.37 -1.34
CA GLY A 34 -6.61 -10.44 -1.74
C GLY A 34 -7.18 -11.32 -2.85
N THR A 35 -6.91 -12.63 -2.80
CA THR A 35 -7.31 -13.61 -3.82
C THR A 35 -8.53 -14.45 -3.44
N SER A 36 -9.11 -14.24 -2.25
CA SER A 36 -10.18 -15.10 -1.69
C SER A 36 -11.55 -14.92 -2.36
N GLY A 37 -11.70 -13.94 -3.25
CA GLY A 37 -13.00 -13.62 -3.85
C GLY A 37 -13.96 -12.87 -2.91
N LEU A 38 -13.45 -12.37 -1.78
CA LEU A 38 -14.21 -11.50 -0.89
C LEU A 38 -14.13 -10.05 -1.36
N PHE A 39 -15.28 -9.46 -1.61
CA PHE A 39 -15.44 -8.07 -2.04
C PHE A 39 -16.09 -7.24 -0.96
N TYR A 40 -15.73 -5.96 -0.89
CA TYR A 40 -16.35 -4.98 -0.01
C TYR A 40 -16.89 -3.81 -0.80
N GLY A 41 -17.96 -3.20 -0.29
CA GLY A 41 -18.60 -2.06 -0.92
C GLY A 41 -19.42 -1.23 0.06
N PHE A 42 -19.89 -0.10 -0.45
CA PHE A 42 -20.79 0.81 0.25
C PHE A 42 -22.11 0.96 -0.49
N THR A 43 -23.15 1.30 0.26
CA THR A 43 -24.39 1.83 -0.31
C THR A 43 -24.67 3.21 0.25
N GLN A 44 -25.10 4.16 -0.57
CA GLN A 44 -25.38 5.53 -0.12
C GLN A 44 -26.63 5.63 0.76
N GLN A 45 -27.55 4.69 0.60
CA GLN A 45 -28.84 4.67 1.27
C GLN A 45 -29.11 3.27 1.84
N GLY A 46 -30.23 3.13 2.51
CA GLY A 46 -30.59 1.93 3.23
C GLY A 46 -29.88 1.80 4.58
N GLY A 47 -30.00 0.63 5.17
CA GLY A 47 -29.68 0.41 6.58
C GLY A 47 -30.74 0.98 7.51
N ASP A 48 -30.52 0.82 8.81
CA ASP A 48 -31.53 1.09 9.85
C ASP A 48 -32.01 2.54 9.86
N SER A 49 -31.15 3.49 9.48
CA SER A 49 -31.44 4.93 9.44
C SER A 49 -31.40 5.54 8.04
N ASN A 50 -31.38 4.71 6.99
CA ASN A 50 -31.28 5.15 5.59
C ASN A 50 -30.04 6.01 5.27
N ASN A 51 -28.96 5.87 6.04
CA ASN A 51 -27.72 6.65 5.87
C ASN A 51 -26.64 5.89 5.08
N GLY A 52 -26.93 4.67 4.64
CA GLY A 52 -25.99 3.81 3.96
C GLY A 52 -25.35 2.77 4.86
N ILE A 53 -24.71 1.79 4.23
CA ILE A 53 -24.09 0.65 4.91
C ILE A 53 -22.73 0.30 4.32
N ILE A 54 -21.93 -0.42 5.12
CA ILE A 54 -20.77 -1.19 4.65
C ILE A 54 -21.21 -2.65 4.51
N PHE A 55 -20.87 -3.28 3.39
CA PHE A 55 -21.18 -4.68 3.15
C PHE A 55 -19.98 -5.45 2.58
N SER A 56 -20.03 -6.77 2.73
CA SER A 56 -19.18 -7.70 1.98
C SER A 56 -20.01 -8.61 1.08
N PHE A 57 -19.33 -9.14 0.07
CA PHE A 57 -19.85 -10.15 -0.83
C PHE A 57 -18.76 -11.17 -1.15
N ASP A 58 -18.95 -12.42 -0.73
CA ASP A 58 -18.10 -13.55 -1.08
C ASP A 58 -18.60 -14.18 -2.38
N ILE A 59 -17.85 -14.01 -3.46
CA ILE A 59 -18.22 -14.55 -4.77
C ILE A 59 -18.11 -16.08 -4.85
N SER A 60 -17.27 -16.69 -4.02
CA SER A 60 -17.05 -18.14 -4.02
C SER A 60 -18.25 -18.86 -3.41
N GLY A 61 -18.79 -18.31 -2.31
CA GLY A 61 -19.99 -18.79 -1.65
C GLY A 61 -21.31 -18.18 -2.16
N ASN A 62 -21.25 -17.14 -3.01
CA ASN A 62 -22.38 -16.27 -3.34
C ASN A 62 -23.10 -15.72 -2.10
N THR A 63 -22.31 -15.29 -1.10
CA THR A 63 -22.80 -14.88 0.22
C THR A 63 -22.67 -13.38 0.38
N TYR A 64 -23.81 -12.72 0.64
CA TYR A 64 -23.87 -11.31 1.01
C TYR A 64 -23.85 -11.15 2.53
N THR A 65 -23.18 -10.12 3.04
CA THR A 65 -23.22 -9.78 4.47
C THR A 65 -23.21 -8.27 4.68
N LYS A 66 -24.21 -7.76 5.41
CA LYS A 66 -24.18 -6.39 5.95
C LYS A 66 -23.20 -6.35 7.13
N LEU A 67 -22.21 -5.47 7.07
CA LEU A 67 -21.15 -5.37 8.08
C LEU A 67 -21.38 -4.24 9.07
N TYR A 68 -21.91 -3.10 8.59
CA TYR A 68 -22.10 -1.91 9.43
C TYR A 68 -23.21 -1.01 8.90
N ASP A 69 -24.08 -0.53 9.78
CA ASP A 69 -25.07 0.51 9.51
C ASP A 69 -24.49 1.86 9.91
N LEU A 70 -24.40 2.79 8.95
CA LEU A 70 -23.99 4.16 9.26
C LEU A 70 -25.17 4.94 9.89
N ASP A 71 -24.83 5.91 10.72
CA ASP A 71 -25.76 6.85 11.34
C ASP A 71 -25.28 8.31 11.25
N ALA A 72 -26.05 9.22 11.84
CA ALA A 72 -25.74 10.64 11.81
C ALA A 72 -24.35 10.99 12.38
N SER A 73 -23.89 10.25 13.39
CA SER A 73 -22.62 10.48 14.08
C SER A 73 -21.44 9.86 13.34
N THR A 74 -21.62 8.73 12.68
CA THR A 74 -20.57 8.06 11.91
C THR A 74 -20.39 8.66 10.52
N GLY A 75 -21.43 9.29 9.98
CA GLY A 75 -21.49 9.85 8.63
C GLY A 75 -22.67 9.30 7.84
N ARG A 76 -23.12 10.01 6.82
CA ARG A 76 -24.25 9.64 5.96
C ARG A 76 -23.87 9.71 4.48
N ASN A 77 -24.48 8.81 3.72
CA ASN A 77 -24.33 8.71 2.27
C ASN A 77 -22.85 8.45 1.91
N PRO A 78 -22.28 7.31 2.32
CA PRO A 78 -20.93 6.94 1.93
C PRO A 78 -20.84 6.94 0.40
N ASN A 79 -19.84 7.62 -0.13
CA ASN A 79 -19.68 7.87 -1.56
C ASN A 79 -18.33 7.36 -2.05
N GLY A 80 -18.29 6.97 -3.33
CA GLY A 80 -17.09 6.42 -3.94
C GLY A 80 -16.82 4.98 -3.53
N SER A 81 -15.65 4.49 -3.91
CA SER A 81 -15.23 3.11 -3.65
C SER A 81 -14.47 3.04 -2.32
N PRO A 82 -14.68 2.00 -1.49
CA PRO A 82 -13.75 1.72 -0.40
C PRO A 82 -12.34 1.45 -0.92
N ILE A 83 -11.34 1.76 -0.11
CA ILE A 83 -9.99 1.20 -0.26
C ILE A 83 -9.69 0.25 0.89
N ILE A 84 -8.86 -0.76 0.64
CA ILE A 84 -8.29 -1.61 1.69
C ILE A 84 -6.88 -1.09 1.95
N GLY A 85 -6.62 -0.64 3.17
CA GLY A 85 -5.27 -0.24 3.58
C GLY A 85 -4.37 -1.45 3.83
N SER A 86 -3.07 -1.21 3.88
CA SER A 86 -2.05 -2.22 4.22
C SER A 86 -2.23 -2.82 5.61
N ASP A 87 -2.96 -2.15 6.51
CA ASP A 87 -3.37 -2.65 7.83
C ASP A 87 -4.62 -3.56 7.79
N GLY A 88 -5.15 -3.83 6.59
CA GLY A 88 -6.29 -4.73 6.36
C GLY A 88 -7.65 -4.11 6.63
N LYS A 89 -7.72 -2.82 6.96
CA LYS A 89 -8.99 -2.11 7.20
C LYS A 89 -9.54 -1.52 5.91
N LEU A 90 -10.86 -1.34 5.90
CA LEU A 90 -11.55 -0.56 4.88
C LEU A 90 -11.50 0.91 5.26
N TYR A 91 -11.23 1.77 4.28
CA TYR A 91 -11.31 3.22 4.43
C TYR A 91 -12.29 3.78 3.43
N GLY A 92 -13.05 4.77 3.88
CA GLY A 92 -14.09 5.42 3.09
C GLY A 92 -14.43 6.78 3.64
N HIS A 93 -15.34 7.46 2.96
CA HIS A 93 -15.86 8.74 3.40
C HIS A 93 -17.37 8.83 3.19
N ALA A 94 -18.00 9.64 4.02
CA ALA A 94 -19.42 9.98 3.95
C ALA A 94 -19.56 11.48 3.68
N ILE A 95 -20.40 11.84 2.70
CA ILE A 95 -20.49 13.23 2.20
C ILE A 95 -21.20 14.19 3.17
N SER A 96 -21.91 13.65 4.17
CA SER A 96 -22.63 14.41 5.20
C SER A 96 -22.65 13.65 6.53
N GLY A 97 -23.26 14.20 7.58
CA GLY A 97 -23.17 13.64 8.94
C GLY A 97 -21.91 14.10 9.69
N GLY A 98 -21.58 13.45 10.80
CA GLY A 98 -20.58 13.95 11.75
C GLY A 98 -21.13 15.09 12.62
N ALA A 99 -20.29 15.64 13.51
CA ALA A 99 -20.71 16.64 14.49
C ALA A 99 -21.28 17.91 13.84
N ASN A 100 -20.77 18.28 12.66
CA ASN A 100 -21.20 19.48 11.93
C ASN A 100 -22.13 19.19 10.75
N ALA A 101 -22.52 17.92 10.54
CA ALA A 101 -23.23 17.46 9.34
C ALA A 101 -22.46 17.67 8.02
N LEU A 102 -21.15 17.88 8.09
CA LEU A 102 -20.26 18.22 6.96
C LEU A 102 -19.41 17.03 6.49
N GLY A 103 -19.80 15.80 6.82
CA GLY A 103 -19.18 14.58 6.32
C GLY A 103 -18.02 14.10 7.17
N THR A 104 -17.69 12.82 7.00
CA THR A 104 -16.67 12.12 7.78
C THR A 104 -15.78 11.29 6.87
N THR A 105 -14.53 11.08 7.29
CA THR A 105 -13.69 10.00 6.78
C THR A 105 -13.56 8.96 7.88
N PHE A 106 -13.68 7.69 7.52
CA PHE A 106 -13.74 6.60 8.49
C PHE A 106 -12.87 5.41 8.08
N SER A 107 -12.55 4.58 9.06
CA SER A 107 -12.06 3.22 8.86
C SER A 107 -13.02 2.20 9.45
N PHE A 108 -13.08 1.03 8.85
CA PHE A 108 -13.78 -0.13 9.37
C PHE A 108 -12.87 -1.36 9.32
N ASP A 109 -12.69 -2.03 10.45
CA ASP A 109 -11.96 -3.28 10.53
C ASP A 109 -12.93 -4.47 10.33
N PRO A 110 -12.88 -5.18 9.19
CA PRO A 110 -13.78 -6.29 8.93
C PRO A 110 -13.52 -7.53 9.81
N GLY A 111 -12.33 -7.64 10.43
CA GLY A 111 -12.01 -8.76 11.32
C GLY A 111 -12.60 -8.58 12.72
N SER A 112 -12.60 -7.35 13.24
CA SER A 112 -13.14 -7.05 14.58
C SER A 112 -14.54 -6.43 14.57
N GLY A 113 -15.01 -5.93 13.43
CA GLY A 113 -16.24 -5.15 13.31
C GLY A 113 -16.11 -3.72 13.87
N THR A 114 -14.89 -3.25 14.13
CA THR A 114 -14.66 -1.93 14.72
C THR A 114 -14.76 -0.82 13.67
N PHE A 115 -15.64 0.15 13.89
CA PHE A 115 -15.74 1.37 13.11
C PHE A 115 -15.10 2.55 13.84
N THR A 116 -14.34 3.38 13.11
CA THR A 116 -13.69 4.57 13.66
C THR A 116 -13.87 5.75 12.70
N VAL A 117 -14.40 6.87 13.21
CA VAL A 117 -14.31 8.15 12.51
C VAL A 117 -12.88 8.67 12.67
N LEU A 118 -12.17 8.80 11.55
CA LEU A 118 -10.78 9.29 11.51
C LEU A 118 -10.74 10.81 11.36
N TYR A 119 -11.76 11.37 10.73
CA TYR A 119 -11.84 12.79 10.45
C TYR A 119 -13.30 13.24 10.39
N ASP A 120 -13.60 14.34 11.08
CA ASP A 120 -14.91 14.98 11.09
C ASP A 120 -14.81 16.35 10.39
N GLY A 121 -15.61 16.51 9.34
CA GLY A 121 -15.59 17.66 8.46
C GLY A 121 -16.12 18.92 9.12
N SER A 122 -15.52 20.05 8.76
CA SER A 122 -15.93 21.38 9.19
C SER A 122 -15.54 22.42 8.14
N PHE A 123 -16.04 23.64 8.28
CA PHE A 123 -15.62 24.76 7.43
C PHE A 123 -14.13 25.12 7.59
N ALA A 124 -13.48 24.73 8.69
CA ALA A 124 -12.10 25.08 8.98
C ALA A 124 -11.08 24.08 8.46
N ASN A 125 -11.46 22.81 8.32
CA ASN A 125 -10.56 21.71 7.97
C ASN A 125 -10.92 21.06 6.62
N GLY A 126 -12.12 21.31 6.09
CA GLY A 126 -12.62 20.73 4.85
C GLY A 126 -13.92 19.96 5.09
N ALA A 127 -14.87 20.11 4.18
CA ALA A 127 -16.23 19.57 4.29
C ALA A 127 -16.62 18.77 3.06
N SER A 128 -17.57 17.85 3.24
CA SER A 128 -18.16 16.99 2.22
C SER A 128 -17.12 16.29 1.35
N PRO A 129 -16.31 15.39 1.92
CA PRO A 129 -15.33 14.62 1.16
C PRO A 129 -16.05 13.88 0.02
N ASN A 130 -15.57 14.06 -1.21
CA ASN A 130 -16.17 13.50 -2.42
C ASN A 130 -15.08 13.18 -3.46
N ALA A 131 -14.01 12.56 -2.99
CA ALA A 131 -12.83 12.26 -3.79
C ALA A 131 -12.35 10.85 -3.49
N ASP A 132 -11.81 10.17 -4.49
CA ASP A 132 -11.24 8.84 -4.32
C ASP A 132 -10.12 8.87 -3.28
N LEU A 133 -10.09 7.84 -2.43
CA LEU A 133 -9.02 7.63 -1.48
C LEU A 133 -7.90 6.83 -2.14
N ILE A 134 -6.67 7.14 -1.75
CA ILE A 134 -5.49 6.33 -2.06
C ILE A 134 -4.73 6.08 -0.76
N GLU A 135 -4.20 4.88 -0.60
CA GLU A 135 -3.17 4.66 0.41
C GLU A 135 -1.84 5.18 -0.16
N PHE A 136 -1.28 6.18 0.50
CA PHE A 136 0.04 6.71 0.15
C PHE A 136 1.04 6.33 1.23
N ASN A 137 1.81 5.27 0.97
CA ASN A 137 2.82 4.82 1.89
C ASN A 137 4.14 5.57 1.61
N VAL A 138 4.40 6.63 2.39
CA VAL A 138 5.72 7.26 2.38
C VAL A 138 6.59 6.49 3.36
N PRO A 139 7.69 5.87 2.93
CA PRO A 139 8.70 5.43 3.89
C PRO A 139 9.23 6.70 4.57
N LEU A 140 8.76 6.95 5.79
CA LEU A 140 9.23 8.05 6.64
C LEU A 140 10.66 7.78 7.15
N SER A 141 11.20 6.60 6.87
CA SER A 141 12.62 6.30 6.93
C SER A 141 13.22 6.32 5.51
N VAL A 142 14.45 6.80 5.38
CA VAL A 142 15.35 6.24 4.36
C VAL A 142 15.33 4.75 4.66
N ASN A 143 14.86 3.89 3.74
CA ASN A 143 14.80 2.44 3.95
C ASN A 143 16.05 1.94 4.68
N ASP A 144 15.98 1.79 6.00
CA ASP A 144 16.90 0.94 6.73
C ASP A 144 16.51 -0.45 6.25
N ILE A 145 17.26 -0.96 5.30
CA ILE A 145 17.05 -2.28 4.73
C ILE A 145 17.15 -3.27 5.88
N VAL A 146 16.00 -3.71 6.39
CA VAL A 146 15.87 -4.79 7.37
C VAL A 146 16.00 -6.11 6.63
N SER A 147 17.18 -6.33 6.07
CA SER A 147 17.68 -7.62 5.58
C SER A 147 19.09 -7.34 5.06
N GLU A 148 20.07 -7.29 5.97
CA GLU A 148 21.43 -7.54 5.55
C GLU A 148 21.50 -9.01 5.11
N ALA A 149 21.24 -9.28 3.83
CA ALA A 149 22.06 -10.30 3.20
C ALA A 149 23.50 -9.91 3.56
N ALA A 150 24.22 -10.81 4.22
CA ALA A 150 25.54 -10.55 4.79
C ALA A 150 26.57 -10.33 3.67
N ILE A 151 26.47 -9.21 2.96
CA ILE A 151 27.47 -8.75 2.00
C ILE A 151 28.66 -8.31 2.83
N ASN A 152 29.73 -9.07 2.72
CA ASN A 152 31.01 -8.73 3.33
C ASN A 152 31.83 -7.90 2.36
N LEU A 153 32.45 -6.84 2.88
CA LEU A 153 33.45 -6.05 2.17
C LEU A 153 34.82 -6.30 2.78
N TYR A 154 35.79 -6.68 1.95
CA TYR A 154 37.15 -6.91 2.42
C TYR A 154 38.21 -6.63 1.34
N PRO A 155 39.39 -6.14 1.71
CA PRO A 155 39.73 -5.61 3.03
C PRO A 155 39.04 -4.28 3.30
N ASN A 156 38.77 -3.98 4.58
CA ASN A 156 38.34 -2.67 5.03
C ASN A 156 39.11 -2.32 6.33
N PRO A 157 40.02 -1.34 6.33
CA PRO A 157 40.30 -0.37 5.25
C PRO A 157 40.90 -0.97 3.97
N VAL A 158 40.70 -0.30 2.83
CA VAL A 158 41.15 -0.72 1.49
C VAL A 158 42.23 0.19 0.93
N ILE A 159 43.18 -0.40 0.19
CA ILE A 159 44.20 0.33 -0.58
C ILE A 159 43.83 0.35 -2.06
N SER A 160 43.66 -0.79 -2.72
CA SER A 160 43.51 -0.84 -4.18
C SER A 160 42.17 -1.38 -4.67
N ASN A 161 41.75 -2.55 -4.17
CA ASN A 161 40.51 -3.21 -4.57
C ASN A 161 39.71 -3.62 -3.33
N VAL A 162 38.40 -3.33 -3.32
CA VAL A 162 37.44 -3.88 -2.36
C VAL A 162 36.82 -5.12 -3.00
N ASN A 163 36.91 -6.27 -2.34
CA ASN A 163 36.11 -7.44 -2.70
C ASN A 163 34.73 -7.33 -2.04
N ILE A 164 33.71 -7.68 -2.80
CA ILE A 164 32.30 -7.65 -2.39
C ILE A 164 31.76 -9.06 -2.52
N ASP A 165 31.42 -9.69 -1.40
CA ASP A 165 30.78 -11.01 -1.42
C ASP A 165 29.34 -10.88 -1.92
N LEU A 166 29.13 -11.26 -3.19
CA LEU A 166 27.83 -11.24 -3.86
C LEU A 166 27.25 -12.66 -4.02
N SER A 167 27.72 -13.63 -3.25
CA SER A 167 27.30 -15.03 -3.35
C SER A 167 25.77 -15.19 -3.25
N ALA A 168 25.12 -14.38 -2.41
CA ALA A 168 23.67 -14.37 -2.23
C ALA A 168 22.89 -13.94 -3.48
N PHE A 169 23.54 -13.30 -4.46
CA PHE A 169 22.92 -12.75 -5.67
C PHE A 169 23.49 -13.36 -6.95
N ASN A 170 24.27 -14.45 -6.87
CA ASN A 170 24.98 -15.01 -8.02
C ASN A 170 24.07 -15.18 -9.25
N GLY A 171 24.47 -14.61 -10.39
CA GLY A 171 23.72 -14.66 -11.64
C GLY A 171 22.57 -13.64 -11.77
N GLN A 172 22.25 -12.87 -10.72
CA GLN A 172 21.20 -11.85 -10.76
C GLN A 172 21.71 -10.52 -11.32
N PRO A 173 20.88 -9.76 -12.05
CA PRO A 173 21.23 -8.40 -12.45
C PRO A 173 21.26 -7.49 -11.21
N LEU A 174 22.26 -6.62 -11.14
CA LEU A 174 22.36 -5.62 -10.10
C LEU A 174 23.00 -4.31 -10.60
N PHE A 175 22.86 -3.27 -9.80
CA PHE A 175 23.45 -1.97 -10.01
C PHE A 175 24.30 -1.58 -8.79
N ILE A 176 25.59 -1.37 -9.00
CA ILE A 176 26.53 -0.94 -7.93
C ILE A 176 26.84 0.54 -8.13
N SER A 177 26.86 1.30 -7.04
CA SER A 177 27.27 2.69 -7.01
C SER A 177 28.20 2.97 -5.83
N ILE A 178 29.21 3.80 -6.04
CA ILE A 178 30.06 4.36 -4.98
C ILE A 178 29.61 5.80 -4.73
N ILE A 179 29.34 6.11 -3.47
CA ILE A 179 28.87 7.41 -3.01
C ILE A 179 29.85 7.93 -1.95
N SER A 180 30.29 9.17 -2.10
CA SER A 180 31.12 9.89 -1.10
C SER A 180 30.34 10.22 0.18
N LEU A 181 31.03 10.62 1.25
CA LEU A 181 30.38 11.06 2.49
C LEU A 181 29.47 12.27 2.29
N GLU A 182 29.79 13.13 1.33
CA GLU A 182 28.98 14.31 0.98
C GLU A 182 27.74 13.94 0.13
N GLY A 183 27.50 12.66 -0.13
CA GLY A 183 26.36 12.17 -0.92
C GLY A 183 26.56 12.26 -2.44
N LYS A 184 27.73 12.71 -2.91
CA LYS A 184 28.04 12.76 -4.35
C LYS A 184 28.30 11.36 -4.90
N LEU A 185 27.62 11.00 -5.99
CA LEU A 185 27.89 9.81 -6.79
C LEU A 185 29.28 9.89 -7.42
N VAL A 186 30.11 8.88 -7.17
CA VAL A 186 31.50 8.81 -7.64
C VAL A 186 31.64 7.88 -8.83
N SER A 187 30.99 6.72 -8.77
CA SER A 187 31.01 5.72 -9.85
C SER A 187 29.73 4.90 -9.78
N ALA A 188 29.29 4.38 -10.93
CA ALA A 188 28.17 3.45 -10.99
C ALA A 188 28.32 2.48 -12.18
N SER A 189 27.86 1.25 -12.00
CA SER A 189 27.86 0.23 -13.05
C SER A 189 26.69 -0.74 -12.88
N LYS A 190 26.10 -1.14 -14.01
CA LYS A 190 25.16 -2.25 -14.09
C LYS A 190 25.94 -3.52 -14.44
N MET A 191 25.68 -4.62 -13.74
CA MET A 191 26.38 -5.89 -13.94
C MET A 191 25.53 -7.09 -13.50
N THR A 192 26.00 -8.29 -13.81
CA THR A 192 25.48 -9.53 -13.24
C THR A 192 26.33 -9.93 -12.05
N ALA A 193 25.71 -10.25 -10.91
CA ALA A 193 26.43 -10.60 -9.69
C ALA A 193 27.29 -11.85 -9.89
N SER A 194 28.52 -11.79 -9.38
CA SER A 194 29.47 -12.89 -9.32
C SER A 194 30.03 -12.97 -7.90
N PRO A 195 30.19 -14.17 -7.30
CA PRO A 195 30.64 -14.34 -5.92
C PRO A 195 31.95 -13.59 -5.61
N ASP A 196 32.90 -13.62 -6.56
CA ASP A 196 34.24 -13.04 -6.42
C ASP A 196 34.37 -11.65 -7.06
N PHE A 197 33.38 -10.78 -6.89
CA PHE A 197 33.46 -9.44 -7.46
C PHE A 197 34.48 -8.56 -6.73
N SER A 198 35.38 -7.95 -7.50
CA SER A 198 36.41 -7.03 -7.00
C SER A 198 36.29 -5.67 -7.66
N LEU A 199 36.17 -4.62 -6.85
CA LEU A 199 35.97 -3.25 -7.29
C LEU A 199 37.25 -2.43 -7.10
N PRO A 200 37.89 -1.94 -8.18
CA PRO A 200 39.06 -1.08 -8.06
C PRO A 200 38.69 0.30 -7.53
N VAL A 201 39.40 0.75 -6.50
CA VAL A 201 39.20 2.03 -5.79
C VAL A 201 40.44 2.94 -5.84
N ASN A 202 41.42 2.65 -6.70
CA ASN A 202 42.64 3.44 -6.84
C ASN A 202 42.38 4.91 -7.24
N GLY A 203 41.29 5.16 -7.98
CA GLY A 203 40.90 6.51 -8.39
C GLY A 203 40.19 7.33 -7.30
N LEU A 204 39.93 6.74 -6.13
CA LEU A 204 39.26 7.42 -5.02
C LEU A 204 40.28 8.13 -4.13
N ALA A 205 39.97 9.36 -3.73
CA ALA A 205 40.70 10.05 -2.67
C ALA A 205 40.58 9.26 -1.35
N LYS A 206 41.54 9.44 -0.44
CA LYS A 206 41.46 8.85 0.90
C LYS A 206 40.23 9.41 1.63
N GLY A 207 39.47 8.54 2.28
CA GLY A 207 38.21 8.92 2.93
C GLY A 207 37.26 7.74 3.07
N SER A 208 36.08 8.00 3.66
CA SER A 208 35.02 7.01 3.73
C SER A 208 34.07 7.12 2.54
N TYR A 209 33.59 5.96 2.10
CA TYR A 209 32.64 5.84 1.00
C TYR A 209 31.56 4.84 1.36
N THR A 210 30.42 4.96 0.71
CA THR A 210 29.33 4.00 0.76
C THR A 210 29.20 3.32 -0.59
N ILE A 211 29.18 1.99 -0.60
CA ILE A 211 28.75 1.20 -1.73
C ILE A 211 27.25 0.97 -1.58
N ARG A 212 26.49 1.36 -2.60
CA ARG A 212 25.06 1.05 -2.76
C ARG A 212 24.95 -0.07 -3.81
N ILE A 213 24.30 -1.16 -3.44
CA ILE A 213 24.06 -2.32 -4.30
C ILE A 213 22.55 -2.46 -4.45
N GLU A 214 22.03 -2.36 -5.66
CA GLU A 214 20.60 -2.42 -5.94
C GLU A 214 20.31 -3.66 -6.79
N THR A 215 19.42 -4.51 -6.29
CA THR A 215 18.88 -5.68 -6.97
C THR A 215 17.41 -5.44 -7.31
N GLU A 216 16.75 -6.40 -7.96
CA GLU A 216 15.30 -6.31 -8.22
C GLU A 216 14.45 -6.31 -6.94
N SER A 217 14.96 -6.90 -5.85
CA SER A 217 14.21 -7.12 -4.61
C SER A 217 14.64 -6.22 -3.45
N GLN A 218 15.84 -5.66 -3.48
CA GLN A 218 16.36 -4.86 -2.36
C GLN A 218 17.52 -3.94 -2.76
N ILE A 219 17.77 -2.95 -1.91
CA ILE A 219 18.97 -2.12 -1.94
C ILE A 219 19.82 -2.52 -0.72
N ILE A 220 21.14 -2.47 -0.81
CA ILE A 220 22.07 -2.76 0.30
C ILE A 220 23.13 -1.67 0.34
N TYR A 221 23.44 -1.18 1.54
CA TYR A 221 24.50 -0.20 1.77
C TYR A 221 25.62 -0.81 2.59
N LYS A 222 26.86 -0.64 2.15
CA LYS A 222 28.06 -1.02 2.92
C LYS A 222 29.09 0.10 2.88
N LYS A 223 29.73 0.35 4.02
CA LYS A 223 30.74 1.40 4.14
C LYS A 223 32.13 0.80 4.02
N PHE A 224 33.04 1.51 3.36
CA PHE A 224 34.47 1.19 3.38
C PHE A 224 35.30 2.46 3.53
N MET A 225 36.52 2.29 4.04
CA MET A 225 37.49 3.36 4.19
C MET A 225 38.65 3.17 3.23
N LYS A 226 38.88 4.14 2.34
CA LYS A 226 40.05 4.20 1.46
C LYS A 226 41.21 4.87 2.20
N ILE A 227 42.34 4.17 2.31
CA ILE A 227 43.59 4.66 2.92
C ILE A 227 44.73 4.80 1.92
#